data_AF-A0A8B7NJJ7-F1
#
_entry.id   AF-A0A8B7NJJ7-F1
#
_cell.length_a   1.000
_cell.length_b   1.000
_cell.length_c   1.000
_cell.angle_alpha   90.00
_cell.angle_beta   90.00
_cell.angle_gamma   90.00
#
_symmetry.space_group_name_H-M   'P 1'
#
loop_
_entity.id
_entity.type
_entity.pdbx_description
1 polymer ?
#
loop_
_entity_poly.entity_id
_entity_poly.type
_entity_poly.pdbx_seq_one_letter_code
_entity_poly.pdbx_strand_id
1 'polypeptide(L)'
;MAPILNPSAATAPILNPSAATAPILNPSVAMAPILSPSVDTAQILNPSVATAPILNPSVAMAPILNPSVVTAPILNPSVATAPILNPSVATTPILNPSVALAPILNPSVATAPILNPSESRRLK
;
A
#
# COMPACT_ATOMS: atom_id res chain seq x y z
N MET A 1 16.01 1.67 -9.18
CA MET A 1 15.86 3.03 -8.62
C MET A 1 16.53 3.05 -7.25
N ALA A 2 17.16 4.16 -6.85
CA ALA A 2 17.75 4.31 -5.52
C ALA A 2 16.66 4.46 -4.45
N PRO A 3 16.90 4.04 -3.19
CA PRO A 3 15.96 4.25 -2.09
C PRO A 3 15.72 5.73 -1.85
N ILE A 4 14.46 6.10 -1.63
CA ILE A 4 14.11 7.46 -1.21
C ILE A 4 14.29 7.53 0.30
N LEU A 5 15.30 8.29 0.73
CA LEU A 5 15.67 8.52 2.13
C LEU A 5 15.42 9.99 2.47
N ASN A 6 14.53 10.28 3.42
CA ASN A 6 14.31 11.64 3.90
C ASN A 6 14.03 11.63 5.42
N PRO A 7 14.75 12.42 6.24
CA PRO A 7 14.75 12.33 7.70
C PRO A 7 13.61 13.06 8.45
N SER A 8 12.66 13.72 7.78
CA SER A 8 11.57 14.44 8.50
C SER A 8 10.19 14.28 7.87
N ALA A 9 9.83 15.15 6.93
CA ALA A 9 8.58 15.08 6.21
C ALA A 9 8.90 14.94 4.73
N ALA A 10 8.42 13.88 4.10
CA ALA A 10 8.69 13.60 2.71
C ALA A 10 7.42 13.33 1.94
N THR A 11 7.23 14.07 0.85
CA THR A 11 6.33 13.65 -0.22
C THR A 11 7.19 13.09 -1.35
N ALA A 12 7.01 11.81 -1.66
CA ALA A 12 7.80 11.09 -2.63
C ALA A 12 6.86 10.44 -3.66
N PRO A 13 6.42 11.19 -4.68
CA PRO A 13 5.60 10.61 -5.73
C PRO A 13 6.45 9.66 -6.58
N ILE A 14 5.93 8.45 -6.78
CA ILE A 14 6.57 7.42 -7.58
C ILE A 14 5.70 7.18 -8.79
N LEU A 15 6.16 7.70 -9.93
CA LEU A 15 5.57 7.50 -11.25
C LEU A 15 6.51 6.61 -12.04
N ASN A 16 6.05 5.44 -12.43
CA ASN A 16 6.83 4.56 -13.29
C ASN A 16 5.94 4.10 -14.46
N PRO A 17 6.39 4.16 -15.72
CA PRO A 17 5.59 3.76 -16.86
C PRO A 17 5.58 2.25 -17.15
N SER A 18 6.29 1.40 -16.40
CA SER A 18 6.34 -0.04 -16.70
C SER A 18 6.51 -0.93 -15.47
N ALA A 19 7.71 -0.97 -14.88
CA ALA A 19 8.00 -1.85 -13.75
C ALA A 19 8.80 -1.09 -12.70
N ALA A 20 8.27 -0.97 -11.49
CA ALA A 20 8.90 -0.22 -10.41
C ALA A 20 9.17 -1.10 -9.20
N THR A 21 10.41 -1.04 -8.72
CA THR A 21 10.72 -1.39 -7.32
C THR A 21 11.16 -0.12 -6.62
N ALA A 22 10.39 0.29 -5.61
CA ALA A 22 10.67 1.50 -4.86
C ALA A 22 10.64 1.26 -3.35
N PRO A 23 11.82 1.18 -2.70
CA PRO A 23 11.93 1.25 -1.26
C PRO A 23 11.86 2.71 -0.80
N ILE A 24 10.92 3.00 0.10
CA ILE A 24 10.74 4.31 0.74
C ILE A 24 11.04 4.12 2.22
N LEU A 25 12.06 4.85 2.71
CA LEU A 25 12.45 4.85 4.12
C LEU A 25 12.40 6.28 4.66
N ASN A 26 11.52 6.52 5.62
CA ASN A 26 11.35 7.82 6.25
C ASN A 26 11.10 7.66 7.75
N PRO A 27 11.87 8.30 8.64
CA PRO A 27 11.80 8.10 10.08
C PRO A 27 10.68 8.91 10.78
N SER A 28 9.88 9.71 10.07
CA SER A 28 8.82 10.52 10.68
C SER A 28 7.55 10.52 9.82
N VAL A 29 7.30 11.52 8.97
CA VAL A 29 6.05 11.59 8.18
C VAL A 29 6.32 11.35 6.70
N ALA A 30 5.72 10.29 6.14
CA ALA A 30 5.84 9.97 4.72
C ALA A 30 4.49 10.02 4.01
N MET A 31 4.46 10.72 2.88
CA MET A 31 3.41 10.61 1.89
C MET A 31 4.01 10.09 0.58
N ALA A 32 3.61 8.89 0.17
CA ALA A 32 4.18 8.23 -1.00
C ALA A 32 3.08 7.75 -1.95
N PRO A 33 2.57 8.63 -2.83
CA PRO A 33 1.67 8.20 -3.88
C PRO A 33 2.45 7.39 -4.91
N ILE A 34 1.98 6.18 -5.18
CA ILE A 34 2.59 5.24 -6.13
C ILE A 34 1.59 5.03 -7.28
N LEU A 35 2.02 5.36 -8.48
CA LEU A 35 1.28 5.18 -9.72
C LEU A 35 2.14 4.46 -10.74
N SER A 36 1.71 3.29 -11.19
CA SER A 36 2.29 2.66 -12.37
C SER A 36 1.30 1.79 -13.13
N PRO A 37 1.44 1.69 -14.47
CA PRO A 37 0.46 1.08 -15.35
C PRO A 37 0.63 -0.44 -15.51
N SER A 38 1.63 -1.06 -14.89
CA SER A 38 1.91 -2.49 -15.12
C SER A 38 2.28 -3.21 -13.84
N VAL A 39 3.57 -3.36 -13.50
CA VAL A 39 3.98 -4.16 -12.33
C VAL A 39 4.68 -3.28 -11.31
N ASP A 40 4.13 -3.21 -10.10
CA ASP A 40 4.75 -2.46 -9.01
C ASP A 40 5.07 -3.32 -7.80
N THR A 41 6.24 -3.04 -7.24
CA THR A 41 6.60 -3.45 -5.89
C THR A 41 7.04 -2.22 -5.09
N ALA A 42 6.22 -1.79 -4.15
CA ALA A 42 6.54 -0.68 -3.27
C ALA A 42 6.74 -1.17 -1.84
N GLN A 43 7.92 -0.92 -1.28
CA GLN A 43 8.19 -1.23 0.12
C GLN A 43 8.25 0.06 0.92
N ILE A 44 7.35 0.21 1.88
CA ILE A 44 7.26 1.43 2.70
C ILE A 44 7.62 1.06 4.13
N LEU A 45 8.70 1.65 4.63
CA LEU A 45 9.12 1.55 6.02
C LEU A 45 9.12 2.94 6.65
N ASN A 46 8.25 3.13 7.64
CA ASN A 46 8.16 4.41 8.35
C ASN A 46 7.80 4.17 9.82
N PRO A 47 8.55 4.68 10.81
CA PRO A 47 8.35 4.40 12.23
C PRO A 47 7.29 5.30 12.89
N SER A 48 6.64 6.23 12.19
CA SER A 48 5.65 7.14 12.75
C SER A 48 4.39 7.24 11.87
N VAL A 49 4.30 8.15 10.90
CA VAL A 49 3.08 8.33 10.10
C VAL A 49 3.34 8.06 8.63
N ALA A 50 2.63 7.09 8.06
CA ALA A 50 2.71 6.75 6.65
C ALA A 50 1.36 6.88 5.95
N THR A 51 1.34 7.62 4.84
CA THR A 51 0.24 7.67 3.89
C THR A 51 0.73 7.20 2.53
N ALA A 52 0.12 6.15 2.00
CA ALA A 52 0.57 5.49 0.77
C ALA A 52 -0.60 5.10 -0.13
N PRO A 53 -1.10 6.03 -0.96
CA PRO A 53 -2.07 5.69 -1.98
C PRO A 53 -1.37 4.95 -3.12
N ILE A 54 -1.92 3.80 -3.50
CA ILE A 54 -1.36 2.94 -4.54
C ILE A 54 -2.42 2.74 -5.61
N LEU A 55 -2.09 3.16 -6.83
CA LEU A 55 -2.92 2.97 -8.01
C LEU A 55 -2.12 2.22 -9.07
N ASN A 56 -2.57 1.01 -9.39
CA ASN A 56 -1.93 0.19 -10.41
C ASN A 56 -2.99 -0.64 -11.15
N PRO A 57 -3.07 -0.60 -12.49
CA PRO A 57 -4.12 -1.26 -13.25
C PRO A 57 -3.89 -2.77 -13.47
N SER A 58 -2.72 -3.32 -13.14
CA SER A 58 -2.32 -4.71 -13.42
C SER A 58 -1.88 -5.46 -12.16
N VAL A 59 -0.62 -5.39 -11.74
CA VAL A 59 -0.08 -6.16 -10.61
C VAL A 59 0.59 -5.23 -9.61
N ALA A 60 0.08 -5.19 -8.39
CA ALA A 60 0.65 -4.42 -7.30
C ALA A 60 1.04 -5.30 -6.11
N MET A 61 2.27 -5.12 -5.64
CA MET A 61 2.74 -5.65 -4.38
C MET A 61 3.22 -4.53 -3.47
N ALA A 62 2.61 -4.42 -2.29
CA ALA A 62 2.76 -3.28 -1.41
C ALA A 62 2.94 -3.67 0.06
N PRO A 63 4.12 -4.18 0.46
CA PRO A 63 4.47 -4.32 1.86
C PRO A 63 4.62 -2.96 2.55
N ILE A 64 3.84 -2.76 3.61
CA ILE A 64 3.86 -1.55 4.43
C ILE A 64 4.16 -1.96 5.88
N LEU A 65 5.27 -1.44 6.42
CA LEU A 65 5.65 -1.61 7.82
C LEU A 65 5.70 -0.24 8.48
N ASN A 66 4.81 -0.03 9.45
CA ASN A 66 4.81 1.18 10.26
C ASN A 66 4.25 0.92 11.67
N PRO A 67 4.98 1.26 12.74
CA PRO A 67 4.63 0.96 14.12
C PRO A 67 3.59 1.90 14.75
N SER A 68 3.19 3.00 14.10
CA SER A 68 2.24 3.97 14.67
C SER A 68 1.00 4.16 13.79
N VAL A 69 1.01 5.02 12.76
CA VAL A 69 -0.19 5.32 11.97
C VAL A 69 0.01 5.03 10.49
N VAL A 70 -0.86 4.19 9.92
CA VAL A 70 -0.90 3.86 8.50
C VAL A 70 -2.23 4.26 7.89
N THR A 71 -2.16 4.94 6.74
CA THR A 71 -3.28 5.09 5.80
C THR A 71 -2.84 4.65 4.41
N ALA A 72 -3.39 3.55 3.90
CA ALA A 72 -2.96 2.94 2.64
C ALA A 72 -4.16 2.54 1.78
N PRO A 73 -4.74 3.48 1.00
CA PRO A 73 -5.74 3.13 0.01
C PRO A 73 -5.09 2.47 -1.20
N ILE A 74 -5.61 1.30 -1.59
CA ILE A 74 -5.08 0.52 -2.70
C ILE A 74 -6.19 0.28 -3.72
N LEU A 75 -5.97 0.74 -4.94
CA LEU A 75 -6.85 0.52 -6.08
C LEU A 75 -6.10 -0.27 -7.15
N ASN A 76 -6.55 -1.50 -7.40
CA ASN A 76 -5.99 -2.33 -8.45
C ASN A 76 -7.07 -3.19 -9.13
N PRO A 77 -7.30 -3.11 -10.45
CA PRO A 77 -8.29 -3.88 -11.19
C PRO A 77 -8.01 -5.38 -11.31
N SER A 78 -6.74 -5.81 -11.19
CA SER A 78 -6.31 -7.17 -11.50
C SER A 78 -5.77 -7.90 -10.27
N VAL A 79 -4.52 -7.70 -9.88
CA VAL A 79 -3.90 -8.48 -8.79
C VAL A 79 -3.24 -7.54 -7.79
N ALA A 80 -3.72 -7.57 -6.54
CA ALA A 80 -3.15 -6.80 -5.44
C ALA A 80 -2.75 -7.70 -4.28
N THR A 81 -1.49 -7.56 -3.85
CA THR A 81 -0.95 -8.16 -2.63
C THR A 81 -0.42 -7.06 -1.72
N ALA A 82 -1.05 -6.88 -0.55
CA ALA A 82 -0.75 -5.78 0.36
C ALA A 82 -0.59 -6.27 1.81
N PRO A 83 0.59 -6.81 2.19
CA PRO A 83 0.88 -7.13 3.56
C PRO A 83 1.12 -5.85 4.36
N ILE A 84 0.35 -5.65 5.42
CA ILE A 84 0.41 -4.44 6.24
C ILE A 84 0.63 -4.85 7.69
N LEU A 85 1.76 -4.41 8.25
CA LEU A 85 2.11 -4.61 9.65
C LEU A 85 2.11 -3.26 10.35
N ASN A 86 1.11 -3.06 11.23
CA ASN A 86 0.98 -1.88 12.05
C ASN A 86 0.40 -2.22 13.42
N PRO A 87 1.13 -2.04 14.54
CA PRO A 87 0.71 -2.37 15.89
C PRO A 87 -0.22 -1.34 16.55
N SER A 88 -0.57 -0.24 15.89
CA SER A 88 -1.35 0.85 16.48
C SER A 88 -2.57 1.21 15.63
N VAL A 89 -2.52 2.20 14.73
CA VAL A 89 -3.69 2.61 13.93
C VAL A 89 -3.47 2.33 12.45
N ALA A 90 -4.33 1.53 11.84
CA ALA A 90 -4.31 1.23 10.41
C ALA A 90 -5.66 1.49 9.73
N THR A 91 -5.65 2.26 8.64
CA THR A 91 -6.78 2.45 7.73
C THR A 91 -6.39 2.06 6.30
N THR A 92 -6.95 0.97 5.79
CA THR A 92 -6.43 0.32 4.58
C THR A 92 -7.58 -0.15 3.67
N PRO A 93 -8.25 0.77 2.97
CA PRO A 93 -9.28 0.40 2.01
C PRO A 93 -8.63 -0.21 0.77
N ILE A 94 -9.11 -1.38 0.36
CA ILE A 94 -8.60 -2.11 -0.80
C ILE A 94 -9.77 -2.37 -1.74
N LEU A 95 -9.71 -1.78 -2.92
CA LEU A 95 -10.65 -2.04 -4.00
C LEU A 95 -9.92 -2.81 -5.10
N ASN A 96 -10.27 -4.08 -5.24
CA ASN A 96 -9.77 -4.90 -6.33
C ASN A 96 -10.87 -5.85 -6.83
N PRO A 97 -11.35 -5.66 -8.07
CA PRO A 97 -12.44 -6.43 -8.64
C PRO A 97 -12.05 -7.83 -9.09
N SER A 98 -10.78 -8.24 -9.03
CA SER A 98 -10.33 -9.57 -9.46
C SER A 98 -9.70 -10.37 -8.31
N VAL A 99 -8.42 -10.19 -7.99
CA VAL A 99 -7.73 -10.97 -6.93
C VAL A 99 -7.06 -10.04 -5.92
N ALA A 100 -7.50 -10.12 -4.67
CA ALA A 100 -6.97 -9.32 -3.56
C ALA A 100 -6.46 -10.22 -2.43
N LEU A 101 -5.20 -10.03 -2.02
CA LEU A 101 -4.62 -10.62 -0.82
C LEU A 101 -4.06 -9.51 0.08
N ALA A 102 -4.61 -9.36 1.28
CA ALA A 102 -4.21 -8.29 2.19
C ALA A 102 -4.13 -8.79 3.63
N PRO A 103 -3.05 -9.50 4.00
CA PRO A 103 -2.82 -9.83 5.40
C PRO A 103 -2.50 -8.54 6.16
N ILE A 104 -3.42 -8.16 7.05
CA ILE A 104 -3.27 -6.96 7.89
C ILE A 104 -3.09 -7.44 9.32
N LEU A 105 -1.91 -7.23 9.86
CA LEU A 105 -1.61 -7.52 11.26
C LEU A 105 -1.62 -6.20 12.04
N ASN A 106 -2.71 -5.99 12.77
CA ASN A 106 -2.87 -4.86 13.69
C ASN A 106 -3.52 -5.31 15.01
N PRO A 107 -2.76 -5.44 16.11
CA PRO A 107 -3.26 -5.77 17.45
C PRO A 107 -4.10 -4.68 18.15
N SER A 108 -4.23 -3.49 17.58
CA SER A 108 -4.94 -2.35 18.17
C SER A 108 -6.14 -1.93 17.31
N VAL A 109 -6.08 -0.81 16.58
CA VAL A 109 -7.23 -0.26 15.83
C VAL A 109 -7.04 -0.42 14.33
N ALA A 110 -7.90 -1.23 13.71
CA ALA A 110 -7.86 -1.51 12.28
C ALA A 110 -9.20 -1.21 11.59
N THR A 111 -9.15 -0.53 10.44
CA THR A 111 -10.27 -0.40 9.50
C THR A 111 -9.79 -0.82 8.12
N ALA A 112 -10.32 -1.93 7.59
CA ALA A 112 -9.84 -2.54 6.36
C ALA A 112 -10.99 -3.08 5.48
N PRO A 113 -11.76 -2.21 4.81
CA PRO A 113 -12.73 -2.68 3.83
C PRO A 113 -11.99 -3.24 2.62
N ILE A 114 -12.15 -4.54 2.38
CA ILE A 114 -11.61 -5.23 1.20
C ILE A 114 -12.80 -5.56 0.31
N LEU A 115 -12.89 -4.91 -0.85
CA LEU A 115 -14.00 -5.11 -1.79
C LEU A 115 -13.50 -5.87 -3.02
N ASN A 116 -13.95 -7.12 -3.15
CA ASN A 116 -13.73 -7.97 -4.33
C ASN A 116 -15.05 -8.38 -5.02
N PRO A 117 -15.58 -7.52 -5.92
CA PRO A 117 -16.79 -7.80 -6.68
C PRO A 117 -16.84 -9.14 -7.44
N SER A 118 -15.72 -9.69 -7.93
CA SER A 118 -15.74 -10.94 -8.71
C SER A 118 -15.96 -12.16 -7.82
N GLU A 119 -15.33 -12.21 -6.65
CA GLU A 119 -15.54 -13.29 -5.67
C GLU A 119 -16.96 -13.23 -5.08
N SER A 120 -17.50 -12.03 -4.87
CA SER A 120 -18.85 -11.85 -4.35
C SER A 120 -19.96 -12.34 -5.31
N ARG A 121 -19.65 -12.55 -6.60
CA ARG A 121 -20.58 -13.08 -7.61
C ARG A 121 -20.51 -14.61 -7.74
N ARG A 122 -19.46 -15.27 -7.22
CA ARG A 122 -19.31 -16.73 -7.20
C ARG A 122 -20.03 -17.43 -6.04
N LEU A 123 -20.47 -16.66 -5.04
CA LEU A 123 -21.14 -17.15 -3.83
C LEU A 123 -22.67 -16.96 -3.85
N LYS A 124 -23.26 -16.63 -5.01
CA LYS A 124 -24.72 -16.63 -5.24
C LYS A 124 -25.07 -17.74 -6.23
#